data_AF-A0A368B9D8-F1
#
_entry.id   AF-A0A368B9D8-F1
#
_cell.length_a   1.000
_cell.length_b   1.000
_cell.length_c   1.000
_cell.angle_alpha   90.00
_cell.angle_beta   90.00
_cell.angle_gamma   90.00
#
_symmetry.space_group_name_H-M   'P 1'
#
loop_
_entity.id
_entity.type
_entity.pdbx_description
1 polymer ?
#
loop_
_entity_poly.entity_id
_entity_poly.type
_entity_poly.pdbx_seq_one_letter_code
_entity_poly.pdbx_strand_id
1 'polypeptide(L)'
;MFPKNDWRDKIRVTWYQGGAMPKSPSKWLDLNKIGHGAMFKGDKGFVISDFSSRMLYPSGKDIDLTYFKPRTKDEIAPPLGNFQEQWTRACKNGLPTETACNFEYSANMIETMCLGLAAFRAGVPLDYDGGRGQFSDNAAANQYLTKPYRKGWTLDG
;
A
#
# COMPACT_ATOMS: atom_id res chain seq x y z
N MET A 1 12.32 1.99 0.54
CA MET A 1 11.62 3.15 1.19
C MET A 1 10.76 3.82 0.12
N PHE A 2 9.54 4.22 0.43
CA PHE A 2 8.74 5.02 -0.50
C PHE A 2 9.32 6.45 -0.59
N PRO A 3 9.45 7.04 -1.79
CA PRO A 3 10.03 8.36 -1.97
C PRO A 3 9.17 9.44 -1.30
N LYS A 4 9.80 10.54 -0.89
CA LYS A 4 9.11 11.74 -0.42
C LYS A 4 8.33 12.38 -1.56
N ASN A 5 7.36 13.23 -1.24
CA ASN A 5 6.69 14.11 -2.20
C ASN A 5 6.49 15.49 -1.57
N ASP A 6 5.76 16.37 -2.25
CA ASP A 6 5.61 17.78 -1.84
C ASP A 6 4.95 17.99 -0.48
N TRP A 7 4.20 17.00 0.02
CA TRP A 7 3.42 17.11 1.25
C TRP A 7 3.83 16.13 2.35
N ARG A 8 4.73 15.18 2.07
CA ARG A 8 5.23 14.22 3.06
C ARG A 8 6.66 13.75 2.80
N ASP A 9 7.34 13.41 3.89
CA ASP A 9 8.66 12.77 3.84
C ASP A 9 8.61 11.33 3.27
N LYS A 10 9.80 10.73 3.13
CA LYS A 10 9.96 9.32 2.75
C LYS A 10 9.23 8.44 3.77
N ILE A 11 8.46 7.47 3.28
CA ILE A 11 7.73 6.54 4.14
C ILE A 11 8.44 5.19 4.18
N ARG A 12 8.62 4.66 5.38
CA ARG A 12 8.96 3.25 5.57
C ARG A 12 7.69 2.42 5.50
N VAL A 13 7.62 1.52 4.54
CA VAL A 13 6.57 0.50 4.45
C VAL A 13 7.19 -0.82 4.85
N THR A 14 6.52 -1.56 5.74
CA THR A 14 6.92 -2.90 6.14
C THR A 14 5.72 -3.80 6.00
N TRP A 15 5.89 -4.85 5.20
CA TRP A 15 4.87 -5.86 4.99
C TRP A 15 5.08 -7.02 5.96
N TYR A 16 3.99 -7.45 6.60
CA TYR A 16 3.97 -8.59 7.51
C TYR A 16 3.00 -9.61 6.95
N GLN A 17 3.41 -10.88 6.90
CA GLN A 17 2.61 -11.99 6.37
C GLN A 17 2.92 -13.28 7.13
N GLY A 18 1.97 -14.21 7.13
CA GLY A 18 2.21 -15.57 7.65
C GLY A 18 2.44 -15.63 9.16
N GLY A 19 1.78 -14.76 9.93
CA GLY A 19 1.86 -14.71 11.39
C GLY A 19 2.92 -13.76 11.96
N ALA A 20 3.86 -13.27 11.12
CA ALA A 20 4.67 -12.12 11.49
C ALA A 20 3.75 -10.91 11.67
N MET A 21 4.01 -10.07 12.68
CA MET A 21 3.19 -8.90 13.01
C MET A 21 4.08 -7.73 13.46
N PRO A 22 3.65 -6.49 13.25
CA PRO A 22 4.33 -5.36 13.86
C PRO A 22 4.14 -5.37 15.39
N LYS A 23 5.04 -4.68 16.10
CA LYS A 23 4.88 -4.48 17.54
C LYS A 23 3.62 -3.67 17.83
N SER A 24 2.75 -4.19 18.69
CA SER A 24 1.57 -3.44 19.16
C SER A 24 1.98 -2.15 19.87
N PRO A 25 1.31 -1.01 19.61
CA PRO A 25 1.61 0.25 20.29
C PRO A 25 1.20 0.25 21.77
N SER A 26 0.38 -0.72 22.21
CA SER A 26 -0.10 -0.82 23.59
C SER A 26 -0.38 -2.26 23.99
N LYS A 27 -0.15 -2.58 25.26
CA LYS A 27 -0.53 -3.88 25.86
C LYS A 27 -2.06 -4.09 25.89
N TRP A 28 -2.85 -3.02 25.75
CA TRP A 28 -4.31 -3.09 25.69
C TRP A 28 -4.83 -3.38 24.28
N LEU A 29 -3.96 -3.35 23.27
CA LEU A 29 -4.33 -3.56 21.89
C LEU A 29 -3.76 -4.87 21.38
N ASP A 30 -4.66 -5.82 21.13
CA ASP A 30 -4.33 -7.11 20.53
C ASP A 30 -4.49 -7.06 19.01
N LEU A 31 -3.38 -6.86 18.31
CA LEU A 31 -3.36 -6.80 16.85
C LEU A 31 -3.72 -8.15 16.20
N ASN A 32 -3.65 -9.27 16.91
CA ASN A 32 -4.00 -10.59 16.35
C ASN A 32 -5.50 -10.74 16.10
N LYS A 33 -6.32 -9.85 16.66
CA LYS A 33 -7.77 -9.79 16.38
C LYS A 33 -8.09 -9.09 15.07
N ILE A 34 -7.09 -8.50 14.41
CA ILE A 34 -7.23 -7.83 13.12
C ILE A 34 -6.70 -8.79 12.06
N GLY A 35 -7.57 -9.31 11.20
CA GLY A 35 -7.18 -10.26 10.15
C GLY A 35 -6.31 -9.63 9.08
N HIS A 36 -6.87 -8.68 8.32
CA HIS A 36 -6.14 -7.89 7.33
C HIS A 36 -6.24 -6.42 7.68
N GLY A 37 -5.10 -5.74 7.79
CA GLY A 37 -5.10 -4.33 8.17
C GLY A 37 -3.79 -3.62 7.92
N ALA A 38 -3.82 -2.33 8.22
CA ALA A 38 -2.69 -1.43 8.14
C ALA A 38 -2.52 -0.70 9.48
N MET A 39 -1.25 -0.48 9.85
CA MET A 39 -0.89 0.39 10.98
C MET A 39 -0.03 1.53 10.47
N PHE A 40 -0.53 2.74 10.65
CA PHE A 40 0.17 3.98 10.37
C PHE A 40 0.76 4.50 11.67
N LYS A 41 2.06 4.81 11.67
CA LYS A 41 2.76 5.41 12.79
C LYS A 41 3.07 6.86 12.48
N GLY A 42 2.50 7.78 13.25
CA GLY A 42 2.80 9.21 13.22
C GLY A 42 3.68 9.64 14.39
N ASP A 43 3.88 10.95 14.48
CA ASP A 43 4.57 11.66 15.57
C ASP A 43 3.73 11.76 16.85
N LYS A 44 2.39 11.82 16.73
CA LYS A 44 1.44 11.93 17.85
C LYS A 44 0.68 10.64 18.18
N GLY A 45 0.91 9.56 17.45
CA GLY A 45 0.14 8.33 17.67
C GLY A 45 0.12 7.37 16.50
N PHE A 46 -0.88 6.48 16.54
CA PHE A 46 -1.09 5.44 15.56
C PHE A 46 -2.51 5.49 15.01
N VAL A 47 -2.66 5.20 13.72
CA VAL A 47 -3.95 4.84 13.12
C VAL A 47 -3.86 3.38 12.74
N ILE A 48 -4.83 2.58 13.16
CA ILE A 48 -4.90 1.15 12.88
C ILE A 48 -6.23 0.87 12.22
N SER A 49 -6.22 0.21 11.08
CA SER A 49 -7.44 -0.02 10.30
C SER A 49 -7.47 -1.41 9.69
N ASP A 50 -8.66 -1.96 9.56
CA ASP A 50 -8.98 -3.00 8.60
C ASP A 50 -9.82 -2.38 7.45
N PHE A 51 -10.53 -3.21 6.69
CA PHE A 51 -11.37 -2.74 5.58
C PHE A 51 -12.63 -1.97 6.00
N SER A 52 -13.11 -2.13 7.24
CA SER A 52 -14.38 -1.55 7.71
C SER A 52 -14.23 -0.65 8.94
N SER A 53 -13.14 -0.80 9.67
CA SER A 53 -12.92 -0.24 11.00
C SER A 53 -11.61 0.53 11.04
N ARG A 54 -11.60 1.58 11.86
CA ARG A 54 -10.43 2.41 12.12
C ARG A 54 -10.38 2.78 13.60
N MET A 55 -9.19 2.64 14.19
CA MET A 55 -8.88 3.02 15.56
C MET A 55 -7.79 4.09 15.55
N LEU A 56 -8.00 5.13 16.35
CA LEU A 56 -6.98 6.13 16.65
C LEU A 56 -6.40 5.83 18.04
N TYR A 57 -5.07 5.73 18.12
CA TYR A 57 -4.36 5.52 19.38
C TYR A 57 -3.33 6.66 19.59
N PRO A 58 -3.69 7.72 20.32
CA PRO A 58 -2.75 8.78 20.68
C PRO A 58 -1.63 8.22 21.55
N SER A 59 -0.40 8.64 21.28
CA SER A 59 0.77 8.18 22.04
C SER A 59 1.86 9.23 22.06
N GLY A 60 2.60 9.34 23.16
CA GLY A 60 3.68 10.31 23.32
C GLY A 60 3.37 11.30 24.43
N LYS A 61 3.82 12.55 24.27
CA LYS A 61 3.63 13.62 25.27
C LYS A 61 2.25 14.25 25.20
N ASP A 62 1.74 14.48 23.99
CA ASP A 62 0.48 15.20 23.74
C ASP A 62 -0.58 14.19 23.28
N ILE A 63 -1.29 13.57 24.23
CA ILE A 63 -2.27 12.49 23.96
C ILE A 63 -3.73 12.94 24.10
N ASP A 64 -3.97 14.20 24.45
CA ASP A 64 -5.29 14.75 24.77
C ASP A 64 -6.18 15.03 23.56
N LEU A 65 -5.65 14.86 22.34
CA LEU A 65 -6.32 15.12 21.06
C LEU A 65 -6.81 16.57 20.86
N THR A 66 -6.40 17.53 21.69
CA THR A 66 -6.83 18.93 21.60
C THR A 66 -6.42 19.60 20.28
N TYR A 67 -5.38 19.07 19.63
CA TYR A 67 -4.88 19.52 18.32
C TYR A 67 -5.66 18.91 17.13
N PHE A 68 -6.47 17.87 17.35
CA PHE A 68 -7.14 17.16 16.27
C PHE A 68 -8.34 17.98 15.75
N LYS A 69 -8.27 18.37 14.48
CA LYS A 69 -9.34 19.07 13.78
C LYS A 69 -9.93 18.12 12.73
N PRO A 70 -11.13 17.55 12.95
CA PRO A 70 -11.75 16.67 11.98
C PRO A 70 -12.06 17.43 10.69
N ARG A 71 -11.84 16.78 9.55
CA ARG A 71 -12.28 17.30 8.24
C ARG A 71 -13.80 17.42 8.18
N THR A 72 -14.30 18.43 7.49
CA THR A 72 -15.72 18.55 7.18
C THR A 72 -16.16 17.44 6.23
N LYS A 73 -17.47 17.21 6.10
CA LYS A 73 -17.98 16.19 5.15
C LYS A 73 -17.56 16.48 3.71
N ASP A 74 -17.48 17.75 3.35
CA ASP A 74 -17.14 18.21 2.00
C ASP A 74 -15.64 18.07 1.69
N GLU A 75 -14.80 17.93 2.73
CA GLU A 75 -13.36 17.68 2.64
C GLU A 75 -13.00 16.18 2.65
N ILE A 76 -14.00 15.30 2.80
CA ILE A 76 -13.81 13.84 2.82
C ILE A 76 -14.22 13.28 1.46
N ALA A 77 -13.42 12.34 0.94
CA ALA A 77 -13.75 11.65 -0.29
C ALA A 77 -15.11 10.94 -0.18
N PRO A 78 -15.94 10.94 -1.25
CA PRO A 78 -17.20 10.23 -1.24
C PRO A 78 -16.97 8.72 -1.02
N PRO A 79 -17.98 7.99 -0.52
CA PRO A 79 -17.90 6.54 -0.44
C PRO A 79 -17.55 5.94 -1.81
N LEU A 80 -16.62 4.98 -1.84
CA LEU A 80 -16.21 4.33 -3.09
C LEU A 80 -17.36 3.61 -3.79
N GLY A 81 -18.36 3.11 -3.04
CA GLY A 81 -19.49 2.37 -3.60
C GLY A 81 -19.15 0.91 -3.94
N ASN A 82 -20.02 0.25 -4.72
CA ASN A 82 -19.88 -1.16 -5.05
C ASN A 82 -18.98 -1.39 -6.29
N PHE A 83 -18.00 -2.28 -6.16
CA PHE A 83 -17.03 -2.53 -7.24
C PHE A 83 -17.64 -3.22 -8.47
N GLN A 84 -18.60 -4.12 -8.29
CA GLN A 84 -19.28 -4.81 -9.40
C GLN A 84 -20.13 -3.84 -10.22
N GLU A 85 -20.79 -2.88 -9.57
CA GLU A 85 -21.54 -1.82 -10.25
C GLU A 85 -20.61 -0.91 -11.05
N GLN A 86 -19.50 -0.47 -10.44
CA GLN A 86 -18.47 0.32 -11.14
C GLN A 86 -17.95 -0.40 -12.38
N TRP A 87 -17.59 -1.68 -12.24
CA TRP A 87 -17.11 -2.50 -13.34
C TRP A 87 -18.17 -2.64 -14.45
N THR A 88 -19.41 -2.95 -14.08
CA THR A 88 -20.52 -3.07 -15.04
C THR A 88 -20.75 -1.77 -15.80
N ARG A 89 -20.72 -0.62 -15.11
CA ARG A 89 -20.86 0.69 -15.73
C ARG A 89 -19.70 0.97 -16.68
N ALA A 90 -18.47 0.74 -16.24
CA ALA A 90 -17.25 0.91 -17.04
C ALA A 90 -17.27 0.07 -18.34
N CYS A 91 -17.73 -1.18 -18.27
CA CYS A 91 -17.89 -2.01 -19.45
C CYS A 91 -18.98 -1.50 -20.40
N LYS A 92 -20.08 -0.94 -19.88
CA LYS A 92 -21.19 -0.42 -20.68
C LYS A 92 -20.87 0.91 -21.35
N ASN A 93 -20.10 1.78 -20.69
CA ASN A 93 -19.78 3.13 -21.18
C ASN A 93 -18.39 3.22 -21.84
N GLY A 94 -17.57 2.17 -21.77
CA GLY A 94 -16.22 2.17 -22.32
C GLY A 94 -15.21 2.99 -21.51
N LEU A 95 -15.45 3.21 -20.21
CA LEU A 95 -14.61 4.04 -19.34
C LEU A 95 -13.95 3.21 -18.23
N PRO A 96 -12.99 2.31 -18.55
CA PRO A 96 -12.35 1.42 -17.58
C PRO A 96 -11.58 2.16 -16.47
N THR A 97 -11.10 3.37 -16.76
CA THR A 97 -10.36 4.21 -15.81
C THR A 97 -11.24 4.77 -14.68
N GLU A 98 -12.57 4.78 -14.84
CA GLU A 98 -13.51 5.24 -13.81
C GLU A 98 -13.73 4.24 -12.67
N THR A 99 -13.17 3.03 -12.79
CA THR A 99 -13.21 2.05 -11.71
C THR A 99 -12.18 2.40 -10.63
N ALA A 100 -12.56 2.26 -9.36
CA ALA A 100 -11.68 2.45 -8.22
C ALA A 100 -10.55 1.40 -8.14
N CYS A 101 -10.68 0.32 -8.90
CA CYS A 101 -9.73 -0.79 -8.98
C CYS A 101 -9.25 -1.05 -10.42
N ASN A 102 -8.90 0.02 -11.13
CA ASN A 102 -8.36 -0.07 -12.49
C ASN A 102 -6.95 -0.71 -12.53
N PHE A 103 -6.45 -0.96 -13.76
CA PHE A 103 -5.16 -1.62 -13.97
C PHE A 103 -3.98 -0.81 -13.45
N GLU A 104 -3.99 0.52 -13.56
CA GLU A 104 -2.92 1.38 -13.08
C GLU A 104 -2.79 1.32 -11.56
N TYR A 105 -3.92 1.45 -10.85
CA TYR A 105 -3.96 1.26 -9.39
C TYR A 105 -3.42 -0.11 -8.99
N SER A 106 -3.89 -1.16 -9.67
CA SER A 106 -3.51 -2.54 -9.37
C SER A 106 -2.04 -2.82 -9.67
N ALA A 107 -1.50 -2.29 -10.77
CA ALA A 107 -0.11 -2.43 -11.17
C ALA A 107 0.83 -1.80 -10.13
N ASN A 108 0.57 -0.55 -9.75
CA ASN A 108 1.36 0.16 -8.72
C ASN A 108 1.36 -0.57 -7.36
N MET A 109 0.21 -1.14 -6.97
CA MET A 109 0.11 -1.92 -5.73
C MET A 109 0.92 -3.23 -5.82
N ILE A 110 0.73 -3.99 -6.90
CA ILE A 110 1.35 -5.31 -7.07
C ILE A 110 2.86 -5.18 -7.26
N GLU A 111 3.34 -4.14 -7.94
CA GLU A 111 4.77 -3.86 -8.10
C GLU A 111 5.47 -3.85 -6.74
N THR A 112 4.91 -3.14 -5.75
CA THR A 112 5.46 -3.10 -4.39
C THR A 112 5.60 -4.50 -3.78
N MET A 113 4.61 -5.38 -3.98
CA MET A 113 4.66 -6.75 -3.48
C MET A 113 5.72 -7.59 -4.21
N CYS A 114 5.80 -7.45 -5.53
CA CYS A 114 6.78 -8.13 -6.37
C CYS A 114 8.22 -7.74 -6.01
N LEU A 115 8.47 -6.46 -5.70
CA LEU A 115 9.79 -5.99 -5.24
C LEU A 115 10.19 -6.66 -3.92
N GLY A 116 9.24 -6.84 -2.99
CA GLY A 116 9.47 -7.58 -1.74
C GLY A 116 9.89 -9.03 -2.00
N LEU A 117 9.23 -9.71 -2.96
CA LEU A 117 9.59 -11.08 -3.36
C LEU A 117 10.96 -11.14 -4.04
N ALA A 118 11.27 -10.18 -4.91
CA ALA A 118 12.56 -10.10 -5.57
C ALA A 118 13.71 -9.91 -4.55
N ALA A 119 13.55 -9.03 -3.57
CA ALA A 119 14.50 -8.86 -2.47
C ALA A 119 14.64 -10.14 -1.62
N PHE A 120 13.53 -10.81 -1.32
CA PHE A 120 13.56 -12.11 -0.62
C PHE A 120 14.38 -13.15 -1.39
N ARG A 121 14.20 -13.25 -2.71
CA ARG A 121 14.94 -14.19 -3.56
C ARG A 121 16.41 -13.82 -3.71
N ALA A 122 16.73 -12.53 -3.76
CA ALA A 122 18.10 -12.04 -3.82
C ALA A 122 18.87 -12.20 -2.49
N GLY A 123 18.15 -12.28 -1.36
CA GLY A 123 18.73 -12.44 -0.02
C GLY A 123 19.44 -11.20 0.52
N VAL A 124 19.30 -10.05 -0.15
CA VAL A 124 19.95 -8.78 0.20
C VAL A 124 18.96 -7.61 0.05
N PRO A 125 19.20 -6.48 0.73
CA PRO A 125 18.52 -5.23 0.41
C PRO A 125 18.78 -4.83 -1.06
N LEU A 126 17.77 -4.22 -1.69
CA LEU A 126 17.83 -3.77 -3.08
C LEU A 126 17.31 -2.34 -3.19
N ASP A 127 18.00 -1.51 -3.96
CA ASP A 127 17.59 -0.15 -4.33
C ASP A 127 16.90 -0.18 -5.70
N TYR A 128 15.61 0.17 -5.70
CA TYR A 128 14.78 0.16 -6.91
C TYR A 128 14.60 1.56 -7.49
N ASP A 129 14.90 1.70 -8.79
CA ASP A 129 14.57 2.87 -9.60
C ASP A 129 13.22 2.63 -10.29
N GLY A 130 12.15 3.16 -9.68
CA GLY A 130 10.80 3.04 -10.22
C GLY A 130 10.57 3.82 -11.53
N GLY A 131 11.42 4.80 -11.86
CA GLY A 131 11.35 5.49 -13.15
C GLY A 131 11.89 4.62 -14.29
N ARG A 132 12.89 3.78 -14.01
CA ARG A 132 13.49 2.85 -14.98
C ARG A 132 12.91 1.44 -14.91
N GLY A 133 12.20 1.09 -13.85
CA GLY A 133 11.65 -0.25 -13.65
C GLY A 133 12.70 -1.30 -13.31
N GLN A 134 13.78 -0.93 -12.60
CA GLN A 134 14.91 -1.84 -12.33
C GLN A 134 15.61 -1.57 -10.99
N PHE A 135 16.28 -2.58 -10.44
CA PHE A 135 17.25 -2.42 -9.37
C PHE A 135 18.51 -1.73 -9.88
N SER A 136 18.92 -0.65 -9.21
CA SER A 136 20.06 0.18 -9.58
C SER A 136 21.38 -0.30 -8.97
N ASP A 137 21.31 -1.07 -7.89
CA ASP A 137 22.43 -1.56 -7.09
C ASP A 137 22.76 -3.04 -7.32
N ASN A 138 21.89 -3.80 -7.99
CA ASN A 138 22.08 -5.23 -8.22
C ASN A 138 21.51 -5.68 -9.58
N ALA A 139 22.38 -5.70 -10.59
CA ALA A 139 22.01 -6.12 -11.94
C ALA A 139 21.49 -7.56 -12.02
N ALA A 140 22.04 -8.47 -11.21
CA ALA A 140 21.62 -9.87 -11.21
C ALA A 140 20.20 -10.06 -10.66
N ALA A 141 19.76 -9.22 -9.70
CA ALA A 141 18.42 -9.27 -9.13
C ALA A 141 17.32 -8.85 -10.13
N ASN A 142 17.67 -8.10 -11.19
CA ASN A 142 16.71 -7.69 -12.23
C ASN A 142 16.07 -8.88 -12.97
N GLN A 143 16.71 -10.06 -12.95
CA GLN A 143 16.10 -11.28 -13.47
C GLN A 143 14.78 -11.65 -12.77
N TYR A 144 14.57 -11.20 -11.52
CA TYR A 144 13.36 -11.47 -10.74
C TYR A 144 12.21 -10.50 -11.05
N LEU A 145 12.47 -9.42 -11.78
CA LEU A 145 11.45 -8.45 -12.21
C LEU A 145 10.72 -8.88 -13.47
N THR A 146 11.19 -9.94 -14.13
CA THR A 146 10.63 -10.45 -15.38
C THR A 146 10.50 -11.97 -15.34
N LYS A 147 9.81 -12.51 -16.35
CA LYS A 147 9.67 -13.95 -16.57
C LYS A 147 9.63 -14.23 -18.06
N PRO A 148 10.05 -15.43 -18.49
CA PRO A 148 9.77 -15.87 -19.86
C PRO A 148 8.25 -15.96 -20.05
N TYR A 149 7.73 -15.21 -21.00
CA TYR A 149 6.32 -15.29 -21.39
C TYR A 149 6.09 -16.54 -22.24
N ARG A 150 4.89 -17.12 -22.13
CA ARG A 150 4.51 -18.28 -22.92
C ARG A 150 4.48 -17.89 -24.40
N LYS A 151 5.03 -18.73 -25.28
CA LYS A 151 4.96 -18.52 -26.73
C LYS A 151 3.52 -18.27 -27.19
N GLY A 152 3.31 -17.24 -27.99
CA GLY A 152 1.98 -16.79 -28.45
C GLY A 152 1.26 -15.84 -27.47
N TRP A 153 1.84 -15.55 -26.32
CA TRP A 153 1.38 -14.57 -25.33
C TRP A 153 2.44 -13.49 -25.14
N THR A 154 2.89 -12.90 -26.24
CA THR A 154 3.78 -11.74 -26.22
C THR A 154 2.98 -10.55 -25.72
N LEU A 155 3.53 -9.80 -24.77
CA LEU A 155 3.03 -8.48 -24.44
C LEU A 155 3.65 -7.52 -25.46
N ASP A 156 2.85 -7.09 -26.43
CA ASP A 156 3.23 -6.00 -27.33
C ASP A 156 3.02 -4.69 -26.56
N GLY A 157 4.11 -4.09 -26.11
CA GLY A 157 4.15 -2.82 -25.37
C GLY A 157 4.73 -1.70 -26.23
#